data_AF-A0A0G2J146-F1
#
_entry.id   AF-A0A0G2J146-F1
#
_cell.length_a   1.000
_cell.length_b   1.000
_cell.length_c   1.000
_cell.angle_alpha   90.00
_cell.angle_beta   90.00
_cell.angle_gamma   90.00
#
_symmetry.space_group_name_H-M   'P 1'
#
loop_
_entity.id
_entity.type
_entity.pdbx_description
1 polymer ?
#
loop_
_entity_poly.entity_id
_entity_poly.type
_entity_poly.pdbx_seq_one_letter_code
_entity_poly.pdbx_strand_id
1 'polypeptide(L)'
;MLHKAGYYGSRGDAVLLDHVMLHFGPHLGDMVVTEPLVANYDILAYAHEALVPELLLLLVKEDLNISEADAARLIDESTEIGDIINEEE
;
A
#
# COMPACT_ATOMS: atom_id res chain seq x y z
N MET A 1 -7.96 2.53 11.93
CA MET A 1 -7.69 2.74 10.49
C MET A 1 -8.14 1.45 9.83
N LEU A 2 -8.92 1.45 8.74
CA LEU A 2 -9.12 0.20 8.00
C LEU A 2 -7.82 -0.05 7.25
N HIS A 3 -7.11 -1.10 7.65
CA HIS A 3 -5.95 -1.60 6.92
C HIS A 3 -6.45 -2.16 5.60
N LYS A 4 -5.76 -1.85 4.50
CA LYS A 4 -6.24 -2.20 3.15
C LYS A 4 -5.36 -3.23 2.47
N ALA A 5 -4.46 -3.87 3.21
CA ALA A 5 -3.65 -4.99 2.72
C ALA A 5 -4.45 -6.28 2.44
N GLY A 6 -5.79 -6.24 2.51
CA GLY A 6 -6.64 -7.41 2.35
C GLY A 6 -6.29 -8.48 3.37
N TYR A 7 -6.11 -9.72 2.91
CA TYR A 7 -5.70 -10.86 3.73
C TYR A 7 -4.48 -10.58 4.62
N TYR A 8 -3.56 -9.69 4.22
CA TYR A 8 -2.32 -9.47 4.94
C TYR A 8 -2.44 -8.52 6.15
N GLY A 9 -3.59 -7.86 6.35
CA GLY A 9 -3.84 -7.02 7.52
C GLY A 9 -2.83 -5.88 7.73
N SER A 10 -2.76 -5.34 8.95
CA SER A 10 -1.84 -4.24 9.28
C SER A 10 -0.36 -4.60 9.09
N ARG A 11 0.01 -5.87 9.33
CA ARG A 11 1.36 -6.35 9.06
C ARG A 11 1.72 -6.30 7.57
N GLY A 12 0.75 -6.57 6.70
CA GLY A 12 0.91 -6.41 5.26
C GLY A 12 1.15 -4.96 4.86
N ASP A 13 0.36 -4.03 5.42
CA ASP A 13 0.52 -2.59 5.17
C ASP A 13 1.94 -2.13 5.52
N ALA A 14 2.47 -2.54 6.68
CA ALA A 14 3.81 -2.15 7.11
C ALA A 14 4.92 -2.72 6.22
N VAL A 15 4.85 -4.00 5.84
CA VAL A 15 5.83 -4.61 4.93
C VAL A 15 5.83 -3.92 3.57
N LEU A 16 4.65 -3.59 3.05
CA LEU A 16 4.53 -2.88 1.78
C LEU A 16 5.04 -1.44 1.90
N LEU A 17 4.72 -0.74 3.00
CA LEU A 17 5.20 0.62 3.25
C LEU A 17 6.73 0.65 3.34
N ASP A 18 7.34 -0.25 4.09
CA ASP A 18 8.78 -0.39 4.19
C ASP A 18 9.41 -0.65 2.82
N HIS A 19 8.80 -1.52 2.02
CA HIS A 19 9.29 -1.83 0.67
C HIS A 19 9.21 -0.61 -0.25
N VAL A 20 8.10 0.13 -0.22
CA VAL A 20 7.90 1.37 -0.98
C VAL A 20 8.92 2.42 -0.55
N MET A 21 9.07 2.66 0.75
CA MET A 21 9.98 3.68 1.27
C MET A 21 11.45 3.34 0.98
N LEU A 22 11.81 2.06 1.02
CA LEU A 22 13.16 1.61 0.66
C LEU A 22 13.51 1.91 -0.81
N HIS A 23 12.57 1.68 -1.74
CA HIS A 23 12.84 1.84 -3.18
C HIS A 23 12.58 3.26 -3.70
N PHE A 24 11.51 3.90 -3.22
CA PHE A 24 11.03 5.17 -3.74
C PHE A 24 11.27 6.35 -2.80
N GLY A 25 11.59 6.11 -1.53
CA GLY A 25 11.84 7.17 -0.54
C GLY A 25 12.82 8.27 -1.00
N PRO A 26 13.98 7.92 -1.61
CA PRO A 26 14.89 8.93 -2.15
C PRO A 26 14.25 9.81 -3.23
N HIS A 27 13.52 9.20 -4.16
CA HIS A 27 12.85 9.90 -5.26
C HIS A 27 11.69 10.78 -4.76
N LEU A 28 10.92 10.29 -3.78
CA LEU A 28 9.85 11.07 -3.15
C LEU A 28 10.42 12.28 -2.39
N GLY A 29 11.56 12.12 -1.72
CA GLY A 29 12.28 13.21 -1.07
C GLY A 29 12.74 14.29 -2.06
N ASP A 30 13.29 13.89 -3.20
CA ASP A 30 13.70 14.82 -4.26
C ASP A 30 12.48 15.57 -4.86
N MET A 31 11.35 14.88 -5.04
CA MET A 31 10.11 15.49 -5.56
C MET A 31 9.51 16.52 -4.61
N VAL A 32 9.57 16.31 -3.29
CA VAL A 32 9.16 17.31 -2.28
C VAL A 32 9.94 18.61 -2.41
N VAL A 33 11.21 18.54 -2.81
CA VAL A 33 12.06 19.74 -2.99
C VAL A 33 11.69 20.52 -4.26
N THR A 34 11.19 19.84 -5.29
CA THR A 34 10.95 20.43 -6.61
C THR A 34 9.49 20.79 -6.91
N GLU A 35 8.51 20.09 -6.32
CA GLU A 35 7.09 20.20 -6.65
C GLU A 35 6.24 20.70 -5.46
N PRO A 36 5.68 21.93 -5.51
CA PRO A 36 4.93 22.51 -4.39
C PRO A 36 3.69 21.73 -3.95
N LEU A 37 3.08 20.95 -4.86
CA LEU A 37 1.94 20.07 -4.54
C LEU A 37 2.37 18.87 -3.68
N VAL A 38 3.60 18.40 -3.87
CA VAL A 38 4.22 17.29 -3.11
C VAL A 38 4.82 17.83 -1.81
N ALA A 39 5.33 19.08 -1.80
CA ALA A 39 5.91 19.72 -0.62
C ALA A 39 4.97 19.90 0.57
N ASN A 40 3.65 19.92 0.34
CA ASN A 40 2.63 19.99 1.39
C ASN A 40 2.19 18.62 1.90
N TYR A 41 2.66 17.53 1.29
CA TYR A 41 2.26 16.17 1.63
C TYR A 41 3.32 15.52 2.51
N ASP A 42 2.89 14.88 3.59
CA ASP A 42 3.75 13.96 4.33
C ASP A 42 4.08 12.78 3.40
N ILE A 43 5.36 12.64 3.04
CA ILE A 43 5.85 11.56 2.15
C ILE A 43 5.39 10.20 2.66
N LEU A 44 5.40 10.01 3.97
CA LEU A 44 5.00 8.76 4.59
C LEU A 44 3.50 8.51 4.37
N ALA A 45 2.68 9.55 4.57
CA ALA A 45 1.24 9.46 4.31
C ALA A 45 0.94 9.23 2.83
N TYR A 46 1.67 9.88 1.91
CA TYR A 46 1.53 9.64 0.47
C TYR A 46 1.87 8.20 0.09
N ALA A 47 3.02 7.69 0.57
CA ALA A 47 3.43 6.32 0.32
C ALA A 47 2.38 5.32 0.85
N HIS A 48 1.90 5.54 2.07
CA HIS A 48 0.93 4.66 2.71
C HIS A 48 -0.47 4.73 2.07
N GLU A 49 -0.98 5.92 1.72
CA GLU A 49 -2.36 6.07 1.23
C GLU A 49 -2.49 5.88 -0.29
N ALA A 50 -1.42 6.08 -1.06
CA ALA A 50 -1.47 5.98 -2.53
C ALA A 50 -0.63 4.82 -3.06
N LEU A 51 0.64 4.70 -2.65
CA LEU A 51 1.57 3.75 -3.27
C LEU A 51 1.39 2.32 -2.74
N VAL A 52 1.12 2.15 -1.45
CA VAL A 52 0.88 0.83 -0.84
C VAL A 52 -0.34 0.13 -1.45
N PRO A 53 -1.52 0.76 -1.60
CA PRO A 53 -2.67 0.13 -2.25
C PRO A 53 -2.41 -0.23 -3.71
N GLU A 54 -1.70 0.63 -4.45
CA GLU A 54 -1.34 0.37 -5.85
C GLU A 54 -0.40 -0.82 -5.97
N LEU A 55 0.64 -0.88 -5.13
CA LEU A 55 1.59 -1.99 -5.10
C LEU A 55 0.89 -3.31 -4.78
N LEU A 56 0.05 -3.33 -3.75
CA LEU A 56 -0.73 -4.51 -3.39
C LEU A 56 -1.60 -5.00 -4.54
N LEU A 57 -2.34 -4.09 -5.19
CA LEU A 57 -3.22 -4.41 -6.30
C LEU A 57 -2.43 -5.03 -7.46
N LEU A 58 -1.29 -4.45 -7.81
CA LEU A 58 -0.42 -4.97 -8.86
C LEU A 58 0.13 -6.36 -8.52
N LEU A 59 0.60 -6.58 -7.29
CA LEU A 59 1.10 -7.87 -6.84
C LEU A 59 0.01 -8.95 -6.88
N VAL A 60 -1.20 -8.66 -6.40
CA VAL A 60 -2.34 -9.60 -6.43
C VAL A 60 -2.75 -9.92 -7.87
N LYS A 61 -2.82 -8.90 -8.74
CA LYS A 61 -3.12 -9.09 -10.17
C LYS A 61 -2.10 -9.99 -10.85
N GLU A 62 -0.81 -9.74 -10.61
CA GLU A 62 0.29 -10.49 -11.20
C GLU A 62 0.29 -11.94 -10.73
N ASP A 63 0.20 -12.16 -9.41
CA ASP A 63 0.32 -13.50 -8.80
C ASP A 63 -0.88 -14.40 -9.14
N LEU A 64 -2.09 -13.84 -9.10
CA LEU A 64 -3.32 -14.60 -9.35
C LEU A 64 -3.74 -14.60 -10.83
N ASN A 65 -3.09 -13.79 -11.67
CA ASN A 65 -3.41 -13.61 -13.09
C ASN A 65 -4.91 -13.29 -13.31
N ILE A 66 -5.41 -12.30 -12.58
CA ILE A 66 -6.81 -11.86 -12.61
C ILE A 66 -6.95 -10.40 -13.06
N SER A 67 -8.19 -9.98 -13.35
CA SER A 67 -8.47 -8.60 -13.69
C SER A 67 -8.23 -7.67 -12.49
N GLU A 68 -8.05 -6.39 -12.76
CA GLU A 68 -7.94 -5.37 -11.72
C GLU A 68 -9.19 -5.30 -10.82
N ALA A 69 -10.37 -5.40 -11.43
CA ALA A 69 -11.63 -5.40 -10.71
C ALA A 69 -11.75 -6.62 -9.78
N ASP A 70 -11.28 -7.79 -10.24
CA ASP A 70 -11.29 -9.00 -9.42
C ASP A 70 -10.26 -8.93 -8.28
N ALA A 71 -9.07 -8.38 -8.53
CA ALA A 71 -8.06 -8.18 -7.50
C ALA A 71 -8.53 -7.19 -6.43
N ALA A 72 -9.10 -6.05 -6.84
CA ALA A 72 -9.65 -5.06 -5.91
C ALA A 72 -10.76 -5.66 -5.05
N ARG A 73 -11.67 -6.44 -5.65
CA ARG A 73 -12.72 -7.16 -4.93
C ARG A 73 -12.15 -8.19 -3.95
N LEU A 74 -11.15 -8.98 -4.36
CA LEU A 74 -10.53 -9.98 -3.50
C LEU A 74 -9.84 -9.34 -2.29
N ILE A 75 -9.13 -8.23 -2.49
CA ILE A 75 -8.51 -7.46 -1.40
C ILE A 75 -9.58 -6.99 -0.42
N ASP A 76 -10.67 -6.41 -0.91
CA ASP A 76 -11.78 -5.92 -0.08
C ASP A 76 -12.45 -7.07 0.71
N GLU A 77 -12.81 -8.15 0.04
CA GLU A 77 -13.45 -9.33 0.64
C GLU A 77 -12.57 -10.03 1.71
N SER A 78 -11.24 -9.90 1.61
CA SER A 78 -10.29 -10.53 2.53
C SER A 78 -9.84 -9.63 3.68
N THR A 79 -10.20 -8.34 3.68
CA THR A 79 -9.72 -7.35 4.66
C THR A 79 -10.12 -7.71 6.10
N GLU A 80 -11.40 -8.02 6.34
CA GLU A 80 -11.89 -8.33 7.69
C GLU A 80 -11.15 -9.54 8.30
N ILE A 81 -10.88 -10.57 7.50
CA ILE A 81 -10.14 -11.75 7.95
C ILE A 81 -8.67 -11.41 8.19
N GLY A 82 -8.06 -10.60 7.31
CA GLY A 82 -6.68 -10.16 7.44
C GLY A 82 -6.43 -9.37 8.71
N ASP A 83 -7.34 -8.45 9.06
CA ASP A 83 -7.26 -7.64 10.28
C ASP A 83 -7.30 -8.50 11.56
N ILE A 84 -8.02 -9.63 11.53
CA ILE A 84 -8.10 -10.55 12.67
C ILE A 84 -6.84 -11.41 12.81
N ILE A 85 -6.25 -11.82 11.69
CA ILE A 85 -5.20 -12.86 11.67
C ILE A 85 -3.80 -12.26 11.61
N ASN A 86 -3.64 -11.09 11.00
CA ASN A 86 -2.35 -10.48 10.66
C ASN A 86 -2.22 -9.06 11.27
N GLU A 87 -2.66 -8.91 12.52
CA GLU A 87 -2.43 -7.69 13.30
C GLU A 87 -0.93 -7.50 13.59
N GLU A 88 -0.41 -6.28 13.49
CA GLU A 88 0.90 -5.90 14.04
C GLU A 88 0.86 -5.92 15.58
N GLU A 89 1.88 -6.51 16.21
CA GLU A 89 2.08 -6.50 17.67
C GLU A 89 2.45 -5.13 18.24
#